data_AF-A0A529KJS7-F1
#
_entry.id   AF-A0A529KJS7-F1
#
_cell.length_a   1.000
_cell.length_b   1.000
_cell.length_c   1.000
_cell.angle_alpha   90.00
_cell.angle_beta   90.00
_cell.angle_gamma   90.00
#
_symmetry.space_group_name_H-M   'P 1'
#
loop_
_entity.id
_entity.type
_entity.pdbx_description
1 polymer ?
#
loop_
_entity_poly.entity_id
_entity_poly.type
_entity_poly.pdbx_seq_one_letter_code
_entity_poly.pdbx_strand_id
1 'polypeptide(L)'
;MANQTSKSGQTSKSGQTSKSGLLFSGSDWDFKTLSRAYQAIEALAIEELHLDVYPVQMEIISSQQMLDAYSSVGMPLMYRHWSFGKHFLYQELLYRKGGRGLAYELVINSNPCIVYLMEENTMALQALVTAHAALGHNHFFKNNHLFRQWTDASAILSYLDFAKGYIARCEERHGVAAVEAILDAAHALMEQGVFRYRRPPKLSSERQREGVRERLEYEERSYNDLWRTLPPSKDGTKAKETDAGIAERKKTLKLPEENLLYFLEKNSLVLEPWQREIIRIVRVVAQYFYPQRQTQVMNEGCATFVHYTLMNMLFDRGLISEGAMLEILRNHSNVIFQPGFDDPRFSGINPYALGLDMMQD
;
A
#
# COMPACT_ATOMS: atom_id res chain seq x y z
N MET A 1 45.04 -10.80 75.64
CA MET A 1 45.68 -10.65 74.32
C MET A 1 45.76 -12.03 73.67
N ALA A 2 44.76 -12.38 72.87
CA ALA A 2 44.74 -13.59 72.06
C ALA A 2 44.17 -13.18 70.70
N ASN A 3 45.02 -13.21 69.67
CA ASN A 3 44.68 -12.76 68.33
C ASN A 3 44.39 -14.01 67.48
N GLN A 4 43.11 -14.28 67.21
CA GLN A 4 42.69 -15.28 66.24
C GLN A 4 42.60 -14.62 64.85
N THR A 5 43.43 -15.11 63.94
CA THR A 5 43.41 -14.81 62.50
C THR A 5 42.18 -15.44 61.85
N SER A 6 41.26 -14.63 61.32
CA SER A 6 40.20 -15.05 60.40
C SER A 6 40.66 -14.87 58.95
N LYS A 7 40.81 -15.98 58.22
CA LYS A 7 40.87 -15.99 56.76
C LYS A 7 39.45 -16.04 56.22
N SER A 8 38.94 -14.94 55.66
CA SER A 8 37.74 -14.95 54.84
C SER A 8 38.14 -15.15 53.37
N GLY A 9 37.68 -16.27 52.80
CA GLY A 9 37.85 -16.60 51.39
C GLY A 9 37.05 -15.63 50.52
N GLN A 10 37.74 -14.96 49.61
CA GLN A 10 37.11 -14.29 48.47
C GLN A 10 36.66 -15.35 47.47
N THR A 11 35.37 -15.68 47.49
CA THR A 11 34.70 -16.31 46.35
C THR A 11 34.56 -15.28 45.25
N SER A 12 35.46 -15.32 44.27
CA SER A 12 35.31 -14.61 43.01
C SER A 12 34.13 -15.20 42.24
N LYS A 13 32.97 -14.55 42.31
CA LYS A 13 31.93 -14.72 41.29
C LYS A 13 32.47 -14.14 39.99
N SER A 14 33.07 -14.98 39.17
CA SER A 14 33.29 -14.71 37.75
C SER A 14 31.92 -14.61 37.06
N GLY A 15 31.33 -13.41 37.11
CA GLY A 15 30.29 -13.05 36.16
C GLY A 15 30.90 -13.05 34.78
N GLN A 16 30.76 -14.17 34.06
CA GLN A 16 30.96 -14.23 32.62
C GLN A 16 29.97 -13.25 31.98
N THR A 17 30.41 -12.03 31.75
CA THR A 17 29.80 -11.14 30.76
C THR A 17 30.15 -11.73 29.39
N SER A 18 29.39 -12.75 28.99
CA SER A 18 29.21 -13.05 27.57
C SER A 18 28.79 -11.73 26.92
N LYS A 19 29.68 -11.12 26.14
CA LYS A 19 29.29 -10.06 25.21
C LYS A 19 28.32 -10.71 24.24
N SER A 20 27.03 -10.69 24.56
CA SER A 20 26.03 -11.36 23.75
C SER A 20 26.06 -10.74 22.36
N GLY A 21 26.27 -11.55 21.32
CA GLY A 21 26.18 -11.13 19.91
C GLY A 21 24.76 -10.71 19.49
N LEU A 22 23.85 -10.51 20.45
CA LEU A 22 22.46 -10.16 20.23
C LEU A 22 22.31 -8.76 19.66
N LEU A 23 21.40 -8.63 18.69
CA LEU A 23 21.00 -7.38 18.06
C LEU A 23 20.17 -6.51 18.98
N PHE A 24 19.56 -7.07 20.02
CA PHE A 24 18.82 -6.35 21.06
C PHE A 24 18.60 -7.25 22.28
N SER A 25 18.47 -6.63 23.45
CA SER A 25 18.22 -7.30 24.72
C SER A 25 17.07 -6.60 25.44
N GLY A 26 15.85 -7.11 25.29
CA GLY A 26 14.63 -6.55 25.89
C GLY A 26 13.54 -6.23 24.87
N SER A 27 12.39 -5.75 25.38
CA SER A 27 11.24 -5.30 24.58
C SER A 27 11.39 -3.87 24.06
N ASP A 28 12.14 -3.04 24.78
CA ASP A 28 12.30 -1.63 24.44
C ASP A 28 13.23 -1.44 23.25
N TRP A 29 13.01 -0.37 22.49
CA TRP A 29 13.78 -0.04 21.31
C TRP A 29 14.12 1.46 21.26
N ASP A 30 15.19 1.77 20.55
CA ASP A 30 15.56 3.11 20.13
C ASP A 30 15.97 3.09 18.65
N PHE A 31 16.13 4.26 18.03
CA PHE A 31 16.50 4.35 16.61
C PHE A 31 17.80 3.61 16.28
N LYS A 32 18.74 3.54 17.22
CA LYS A 32 20.02 2.87 17.03
C LYS A 32 19.86 1.35 17.00
N THR A 33 19.05 0.82 17.91
CA THR A 33 18.77 -0.60 18.03
C THR A 33 17.94 -1.08 16.84
N LEU A 34 16.93 -0.29 16.44
CA LEU A 34 16.15 -0.54 15.23
C LEU A 34 17.01 -0.54 13.98
N SER A 35 17.87 0.48 13.81
CA SER A 35 18.79 0.58 12.67
C SER A 35 19.76 -0.61 12.62
N ARG A 36 20.32 -1.02 13.77
CA ARG A 36 21.17 -2.20 13.87
C ARG A 36 20.44 -3.48 13.48
N ALA A 37 19.21 -3.66 13.96
CA ALA A 37 18.39 -4.82 13.61
C ALA A 37 18.06 -4.83 12.12
N TYR A 38 17.66 -3.69 11.54
CA TYR A 38 17.40 -3.56 10.11
C TYR A 38 18.61 -3.94 9.26
N GLN A 39 19.80 -3.40 9.57
CA GLN A 39 21.02 -3.69 8.81
C GLN A 39 21.33 -5.19 8.80
N ALA A 40 21.16 -5.87 9.94
CA ALA A 40 21.36 -7.32 10.03
C ALA A 40 20.30 -8.10 9.24
N ILE A 41 19.03 -7.68 9.31
CA ILE A 41 17.92 -8.29 8.56
C ILE A 41 18.12 -8.10 7.04
N GLU A 42 18.46 -6.89 6.62
CA GLU A 42 18.71 -6.53 5.21
C GLU A 42 19.91 -7.31 4.65
N ALA A 43 21.01 -7.40 5.40
CA ALA A 43 22.18 -8.18 4.99
C ALA A 43 21.79 -9.65 4.75
N LEU A 44 21.08 -10.29 5.69
CA LEU A 44 20.62 -11.67 5.51
C LEU A 44 19.64 -11.83 4.34
N ALA A 45 18.73 -10.89 4.17
CA ALA A 45 17.79 -10.89 3.05
C ALA A 45 18.49 -10.86 1.69
N ILE A 46 19.56 -10.09 1.55
CA ILE A 46 20.30 -9.97 0.28
C ILE A 46 21.29 -11.13 0.10
N GLU A 47 22.01 -11.51 1.16
CA GLU A 47 23.07 -12.51 1.09
C GLU A 47 22.53 -13.94 1.00
N GLU A 48 21.50 -14.28 1.77
CA GLU A 48 20.98 -15.65 1.87
C GLU A 48 19.74 -15.88 1.01
N LEU A 49 18.84 -14.88 0.93
CA LEU A 49 17.59 -15.00 0.16
C LEU A 49 17.65 -14.30 -1.21
N HIS A 50 18.73 -13.56 -1.50
CA HIS A 50 18.92 -12.82 -2.75
C HIS A 50 17.74 -11.90 -3.10
N LEU A 51 17.12 -11.29 -2.09
CA LEU A 51 15.97 -10.40 -2.30
C LEU A 51 16.41 -9.13 -3.02
N ASP A 52 15.74 -8.84 -4.14
CA ASP A 52 15.84 -7.55 -4.82
C ASP A 52 14.74 -6.60 -4.31
N VAL A 53 15.13 -5.51 -3.63
CA VAL A 53 14.22 -4.55 -2.96
C VAL A 53 14.46 -3.11 -3.40
N TYR A 54 13.46 -2.23 -3.29
CA TYR A 54 13.68 -0.79 -3.38
C TYR A 54 14.37 -0.29 -2.11
N PRO A 55 15.11 0.84 -2.15
CA PRO A 55 15.61 1.49 -0.94
C PRO A 55 14.47 1.73 0.05
N VAL A 56 14.66 1.37 1.31
CA VAL A 56 13.63 1.47 2.35
C VAL A 56 13.73 2.81 3.07
N GLN A 57 12.60 3.47 3.26
CA GLN A 57 12.41 4.60 4.15
C GLN A 57 11.47 4.17 5.28
N MET A 58 11.99 4.06 6.51
CA MET A 58 11.16 3.74 7.67
C MET A 58 10.66 5.00 8.35
N GLU A 59 9.38 5.02 8.68
CA GLU A 59 8.74 6.09 9.43
C GLU A 59 8.07 5.51 10.68
N ILE A 60 8.42 6.03 11.85
CA ILE A 60 7.76 5.67 13.11
C ILE A 60 6.51 6.53 13.25
N ILE A 61 5.36 5.90 13.47
CA ILE A 61 4.08 6.58 13.63
C ILE A 61 3.32 6.05 14.86
N SER A 62 2.47 6.89 15.43
CA SER A 62 1.55 6.48 16.48
C SER A 62 0.40 5.63 15.94
N SER A 63 -0.26 4.88 16.82
CA SER A 63 -1.49 4.15 16.48
C SER A 63 -2.58 5.02 15.82
N GLN A 64 -2.71 6.29 16.21
CA GLN A 64 -3.67 7.22 15.59
C GLN A 64 -3.28 7.57 14.15
N GLN A 65 -2.00 7.90 13.92
CA GLN A 65 -1.49 8.20 12.59
C GLN A 65 -1.61 6.98 11.67
N MET A 66 -1.45 5.77 12.21
CA MET A 66 -1.65 4.54 11.46
C MET A 66 -3.10 4.35 11.02
N LEU A 67 -4.08 4.60 11.90
CA LEU A 67 -5.50 4.56 11.53
C LEU A 67 -5.84 5.60 10.45
N ASP A 68 -5.29 6.81 10.56
CA ASP A 68 -5.45 7.87 9.56
C ASP A 68 -4.88 7.42 8.20
N ALA A 69 -3.68 6.84 8.19
CA ALA A 69 -3.07 6.31 6.98
C ALA A 69 -3.92 5.19 6.37
N TYR A 70 -4.40 4.23 7.16
CA TYR A 70 -5.29 3.15 6.70
C TYR A 70 -6.58 3.65 6.06
N SER A 71 -7.18 4.69 6.65
CA SER A 71 -8.42 5.28 6.13
C SER A 71 -8.25 5.85 4.71
N SER A 72 -7.05 6.31 4.40
CA SER A 72 -6.64 6.88 3.11
C SER A 72 -5.98 5.83 2.20
N VAL A 73 -6.30 4.54 2.39
CA VAL A 73 -5.71 3.42 1.61
C VAL A 73 -4.18 3.37 1.72
N GLY A 74 -3.64 3.82 2.86
CA GLY A 74 -2.22 3.82 3.16
C GLY A 74 -1.41 4.95 2.52
N MET A 75 -2.04 5.94 1.88
CA MET A 75 -1.34 6.97 1.11
C MET A 75 -1.37 8.35 1.79
N PRO A 76 -0.22 8.98 2.10
CA PRO A 76 -0.14 10.22 2.89
C PRO A 76 -0.66 11.47 2.16
N LEU A 77 -0.78 11.42 0.83
CA LEU A 77 -1.15 12.55 -0.03
C LEU A 77 -2.47 12.32 -0.77
N MET A 78 -3.37 11.51 -0.22
CA MET A 78 -4.70 11.35 -0.82
C MET A 78 -5.51 12.65 -0.74
N TYR A 79 -6.35 12.84 -1.75
CA TYR A 79 -7.38 13.87 -1.72
C TYR A 79 -8.46 13.51 -0.71
N ARG A 80 -9.26 14.53 -0.32
CA ARG A 80 -10.31 14.36 0.68
C ARG A 80 -11.53 13.72 0.05
N HIS A 81 -12.09 12.73 0.74
CA HIS A 81 -13.36 12.10 0.35
C HIS A 81 -14.00 11.50 1.60
N TRP A 82 -15.32 11.65 1.75
CA TRP A 82 -16.04 11.22 2.96
C TRP A 82 -15.95 9.70 3.19
N SER A 83 -15.80 8.91 2.11
CA SER A 83 -15.68 7.45 2.24
C SER A 83 -14.46 7.05 3.07
N PHE A 84 -13.36 7.80 2.99
CA PHE A 84 -12.16 7.55 3.79
C PHE A 84 -12.46 7.74 5.28
N GLY A 85 -13.18 8.81 5.65
CA GLY A 85 -13.63 9.02 7.03
C GLY A 85 -14.57 7.92 7.53
N LYS A 86 -15.45 7.39 6.67
CA LYS A 86 -16.27 6.21 7.02
C LYS A 86 -15.41 4.97 7.28
N HIS A 87 -14.37 4.75 6.47
CA HIS A 87 -13.43 3.65 6.69
C HIS A 87 -12.64 3.83 7.98
N PHE A 88 -12.19 5.06 8.28
CA PHE A 88 -11.52 5.40 9.54
C PHE A 88 -12.36 4.97 10.75
N LEU A 89 -13.61 5.45 10.82
CA LEU A 89 -14.51 5.15 11.95
C LEU A 89 -14.76 3.65 12.10
N TYR A 90 -14.85 2.93 10.98
CA TYR A 90 -15.01 1.48 10.99
C TYR A 90 -13.76 0.76 11.55
N GLN A 91 -12.55 1.14 11.10
CA GLN A 91 -11.30 0.54 11.59
C GLN A 91 -11.03 0.91 13.06
N GLU A 92 -11.25 2.17 13.44
CA GLU A 92 -11.13 2.64 14.82
C GLU A 92 -12.07 1.84 15.75
N LEU A 93 -13.32 1.64 15.34
CA LEU A 93 -14.30 0.86 16.11
C LEU A 93 -13.86 -0.60 16.30
N LEU A 94 -13.37 -1.25 15.24
CA LEU A 94 -12.87 -2.63 15.31
C LEU A 94 -11.66 -2.74 16.22
N TYR A 95 -10.75 -1.78 16.14
CA TYR A 95 -9.56 -1.72 16.99
C TYR A 95 -9.94 -1.52 18.46
N ARG A 96 -10.75 -0.50 18.78
CA ARG A 96 -11.17 -0.21 20.17
C ARG A 96 -11.94 -1.37 20.82
N LYS A 97 -12.68 -2.15 20.02
CA LYS A 97 -13.42 -3.33 20.50
C LYS A 97 -12.56 -4.59 20.59
N GLY A 98 -11.28 -4.54 20.21
CA GLY A 98 -10.41 -5.70 20.16
C GLY A 98 -10.85 -6.75 19.13
N GLY A 99 -11.73 -6.39 18.19
CA GLY A 99 -12.26 -7.28 17.16
C GLY A 99 -11.27 -7.50 16.01
N ARG A 100 -10.26 -6.65 15.89
CA ARG A 100 -9.11 -6.79 14.99
C ARG A 100 -7.89 -6.15 15.66
N GLY A 101 -6.75 -6.85 15.68
CA GLY A 101 -5.48 -6.22 16.02
C GLY A 101 -5.16 -5.10 15.03
N LEU A 102 -4.46 -4.04 15.46
CA LEU A 102 -3.85 -3.12 14.50
C LEU A 102 -2.92 -3.94 13.60
N ALA A 103 -2.97 -3.67 12.30
CA ALA A 103 -1.93 -4.17 11.43
C ALA A 103 -0.62 -3.54 11.90
N TYR A 104 0.38 -4.37 12.17
CA TYR A 104 1.63 -3.92 12.78
C TYR A 104 2.46 -3.00 11.88
N GLU A 105 2.04 -2.85 10.62
CA GLU A 105 2.77 -2.24 9.52
C GLU A 105 1.82 -1.59 8.52
N LEU A 106 2.35 -0.65 7.75
CA LEU A 106 1.77 -0.23 6.48
C LEU A 106 2.91 0.05 5.50
N VAL A 107 2.86 -0.59 4.34
CA VAL A 107 3.86 -0.44 3.27
C VAL A 107 3.29 0.27 2.05
N ILE A 108 4.01 1.28 1.56
CA ILE A 108 3.71 1.97 0.31
C ILE A 108 4.68 1.50 -0.76
N ASN A 109 4.15 0.98 -1.87
CA ASN A 109 4.92 0.66 -3.07
C ASN A 109 5.35 1.96 -3.79
N SER A 110 6.40 2.58 -3.26
CA SER A 110 7.11 3.72 -3.83
C SER A 110 8.61 3.43 -3.94
N ASN A 111 9.37 4.33 -4.58
CA ASN A 111 10.83 4.26 -4.62
C ASN A 111 11.41 5.62 -4.16
N PRO A 112 11.88 5.73 -2.90
CA PRO A 112 12.05 4.66 -1.90
C PRO A 112 10.73 4.06 -1.39
N CYS A 113 10.76 2.80 -0.97
CA CYS A 113 9.63 2.09 -0.37
C CYS A 113 9.42 2.61 1.05
N ILE A 114 8.24 3.17 1.33
CA ILE A 114 7.93 3.74 2.65
C ILE A 114 7.30 2.64 3.50
N VAL A 115 7.83 2.46 4.71
CA VAL A 115 7.35 1.47 5.67
C VAL A 115 7.03 2.17 6.98
N TYR A 116 5.78 2.10 7.39
CA TYR A 116 5.33 2.64 8.66
C TYR A 116 5.42 1.59 9.76
N LEU A 117 6.11 1.94 10.82
CA LEU A 117 6.27 1.13 12.03
C LEU A 117 5.53 1.80 13.19
N MET A 118 4.76 1.03 13.95
CA MET A 118 4.12 1.54 15.15
C MET A 118 5.13 1.80 16.27
N GLU A 119 4.99 2.92 16.97
CA GLU A 119 5.86 3.23 18.10
C GLU A 119 5.64 2.28 19.30
N GLU A 120 4.43 1.74 19.43
CA GLU A 120 4.02 0.87 20.54
C GLU A 120 4.51 -0.58 20.37
N ASN A 121 5.11 -0.93 19.23
CA ASN A 121 5.68 -2.26 18.99
C ASN A 121 6.89 -2.51 19.89
N THR A 122 7.01 -3.74 20.39
CA THR A 122 8.26 -4.23 21.01
C THR A 122 9.37 -4.34 19.97
N MET A 123 10.63 -4.39 20.38
CA MET A 123 11.75 -4.59 19.46
C MET A 123 11.64 -5.91 18.66
N ALA A 124 11.11 -6.97 19.26
CA ALA A 124 10.86 -8.23 18.56
C ALA A 124 9.80 -8.06 17.45
N LEU A 125 8.72 -7.33 17.73
CA LEU A 125 7.72 -6.96 16.74
C LEU A 125 8.29 -6.03 15.66
N GLN A 126 9.10 -5.04 16.03
CA GLN A 126 9.77 -4.16 15.06
C GLN A 126 10.65 -4.97 14.09
N ALA A 127 11.41 -5.95 14.60
CA ALA A 127 12.22 -6.83 13.77
C ALA A 127 11.37 -7.70 12.82
N LEU A 128 10.28 -8.29 13.34
CA LEU A 128 9.34 -9.10 12.55
C LEU A 128 8.70 -8.28 11.42
N VAL A 129 8.18 -7.10 11.76
CA VAL A 129 7.55 -6.18 10.82
C VAL A 129 8.55 -5.69 9.78
N THR A 130 9.77 -5.34 10.21
CA THR A 130 10.83 -4.93 9.29
C THR A 130 11.09 -6.03 8.26
N ALA A 131 11.28 -7.28 8.71
CA ALA A 131 11.46 -8.42 7.81
C ALA A 131 10.26 -8.64 6.86
N HIS A 132 9.04 -8.45 7.37
CA HIS A 132 7.81 -8.65 6.60
C HIS A 132 7.60 -7.54 5.55
N ALA A 133 7.51 -6.29 6.00
CA ALA A 133 7.10 -5.16 5.17
C ALA A 133 8.26 -4.56 4.39
N ALA A 134 9.39 -4.28 5.05
CA ALA A 134 10.52 -3.61 4.41
C ALA A 134 11.29 -4.51 3.45
N LEU A 135 11.28 -5.83 3.67
CA LEU A 135 11.97 -6.80 2.81
C LEU A 135 10.96 -7.62 2.00
N GLY A 136 10.03 -8.32 2.66
CA GLY A 136 9.07 -9.22 2.01
C GLY A 136 8.15 -8.54 0.99
N HIS A 137 7.29 -7.62 1.44
CA HIS A 137 6.39 -6.88 0.54
C HIS A 137 7.15 -6.05 -0.48
N ASN A 138 8.22 -5.37 -0.07
CA ASN A 138 9.06 -4.57 -0.96
C ASN A 138 9.63 -5.41 -2.12
N HIS A 139 10.18 -6.58 -1.81
CA HIS A 139 10.65 -7.53 -2.81
C HIS A 139 9.53 -7.95 -3.76
N PHE A 140 8.37 -8.31 -3.20
CA PHE A 140 7.21 -8.71 -3.98
C PHE A 140 6.74 -7.60 -4.93
N PHE A 141 6.59 -6.37 -4.44
CA PHE A 141 6.18 -5.23 -5.25
C PHE A 141 7.16 -4.92 -6.37
N LYS A 142 8.47 -4.97 -6.09
CA LYS A 142 9.51 -4.68 -7.10
C LYS A 142 9.55 -5.71 -8.23
N ASN A 143 9.32 -6.99 -7.90
CA ASN A 143 9.57 -8.09 -8.82
C ASN A 143 8.31 -8.68 -9.45
N ASN A 144 7.16 -8.55 -8.80
CA ASN A 144 5.92 -9.12 -9.31
C ASN A 144 5.51 -8.51 -10.66
N HIS A 145 5.11 -9.39 -11.57
CA HIS A 145 4.76 -9.03 -12.95
C HIS A 145 3.66 -7.98 -13.05
N LEU A 146 2.59 -8.09 -12.24
CA LEU A 146 1.47 -7.15 -12.28
C LEU A 146 1.87 -5.79 -11.72
N PHE A 147 2.67 -5.74 -10.65
CA PHE A 147 3.20 -4.49 -10.13
C PHE A 147 4.11 -3.79 -11.14
N ARG A 148 5.04 -4.53 -11.75
CA ARG A 148 5.92 -3.99 -12.80
C ARG A 148 5.14 -3.50 -14.02
N GLN A 149 3.93 -3.99 -14.27
CA GLN A 149 3.09 -3.53 -15.38
C GLN A 149 2.29 -2.27 -15.03
N TRP A 150 1.60 -2.29 -13.90
CA TRP A 150 0.52 -1.35 -13.60
C TRP A 150 0.90 -0.25 -12.62
N THR A 151 2.03 -0.41 -11.92
CA THR A 151 2.53 0.59 -10.98
C THR A 151 3.80 1.26 -11.49
N ASP A 152 3.97 2.51 -11.07
CA ASP A 152 5.21 3.26 -11.19
C ASP A 152 5.58 3.81 -9.81
N ALA A 153 6.39 3.02 -9.09
CA ALA A 153 6.79 3.31 -7.72
C ALA A 153 7.54 4.65 -7.60
N SER A 154 8.22 5.11 -8.65
CA SER A 154 8.96 6.38 -8.63
C SER A 154 8.07 7.60 -8.87
N ALA A 155 6.90 7.44 -9.49
CA ALA A 155 6.03 8.55 -9.87
C ALA A 155 4.77 8.69 -8.99
N ILE A 156 4.39 7.65 -8.24
CA ILE A 156 3.11 7.62 -7.51
C ILE A 156 2.97 8.77 -6.49
N LEU A 157 3.99 9.04 -5.69
CA LEU A 157 3.93 10.08 -4.66
C LEU A 157 3.72 11.48 -5.26
N SER A 158 4.46 11.81 -6.33
CA SER A 158 4.28 13.07 -7.06
C SER A 158 2.91 13.16 -7.73
N TYR A 159 2.37 12.03 -8.21
CA TYR A 159 1.05 11.99 -8.81
C TYR A 159 -0.06 12.26 -7.78
N LEU A 160 0.06 11.69 -6.58
CA LEU A 160 -0.90 11.91 -5.50
C LEU A 160 -0.86 13.35 -5.00
N ASP A 161 0.32 13.95 -4.87
CA ASP A 161 0.46 15.37 -4.56
C ASP A 161 -0.26 16.26 -5.60
N PHE A 162 -0.02 15.99 -6.89
CA PHE A 162 -0.74 16.65 -7.98
C PHE A 162 -2.26 16.48 -7.85
N ALA A 163 -2.74 15.25 -7.62
CA ALA A 163 -4.16 14.93 -7.53
C ALA A 163 -4.85 15.68 -6.37
N LYS A 164 -4.21 15.68 -5.19
CA LYS A 164 -4.68 16.42 -4.02
C LYS A 164 -4.77 17.91 -4.29
N GLY A 165 -3.70 18.51 -4.84
CA GLY A 165 -3.69 19.92 -5.20
C GLY A 165 -4.71 20.27 -6.28
N TYR A 166 -4.91 19.38 -7.25
CA TYR A 166 -5.88 19.56 -8.33
C TYR A 166 -7.32 19.59 -7.81
N ILE A 167 -7.69 18.62 -6.97
CA ILE A 167 -9.03 18.54 -6.39
C ILE A 167 -9.30 19.76 -5.50
N ALA A 168 -8.35 20.17 -4.66
CA ALA A 168 -8.50 21.38 -3.84
C ALA A 168 -8.76 22.65 -4.69
N ARG A 169 -8.02 22.84 -5.80
CA ARG A 169 -8.28 23.95 -6.73
C ARG A 169 -9.62 23.85 -7.45
N CYS A 170 -10.13 22.64 -7.67
CA CYS A 170 -11.48 22.45 -8.23
C CYS A 170 -12.55 22.78 -7.20
N GLU A 171 -12.36 22.42 -5.93
CA GLU A 171 -13.29 22.75 -4.84
C GLU A 171 -13.39 24.28 -4.66
N GLU A 172 -12.28 24.99 -4.74
CA GLU A 172 -12.24 26.46 -4.69
C GLU A 172 -12.96 27.11 -5.88
N ARG A 173 -12.79 26.57 -7.09
CA ARG A 173 -13.33 27.18 -8.33
C ARG A 173 -14.78 26.82 -8.61
N HIS A 174 -15.18 25.57 -8.35
CA HIS A 174 -16.48 25.01 -8.75
C HIS A 174 -17.39 24.69 -7.57
N GLY A 175 -16.88 24.81 -6.33
CA GLY A 175 -17.61 24.49 -5.10
C GLY A 175 -17.50 23.02 -4.71
N VAL A 176 -17.48 22.77 -3.40
CA VAL A 176 -17.28 21.43 -2.82
C VAL A 176 -18.35 20.44 -3.29
N ALA A 177 -19.63 20.83 -3.25
CA ALA A 177 -20.74 19.93 -3.61
C ALA A 177 -20.68 19.45 -5.07
N ALA A 178 -20.21 20.30 -6.00
CA ALA A 178 -20.08 19.92 -7.40
C ALA A 178 -18.92 18.95 -7.63
N VAL A 179 -17.79 19.16 -6.95
CA VAL A 179 -16.62 18.28 -7.00
C VAL A 179 -16.93 16.93 -6.36
N GLU A 180 -17.58 16.94 -5.19
CA GLU A 180 -17.98 15.74 -4.46
C GLU A 180 -18.91 14.85 -5.29
N ALA A 181 -19.90 15.42 -5.98
CA ALA A 181 -20.81 14.65 -6.83
C ALA A 181 -20.08 13.87 -7.95
N ILE A 182 -19.03 14.47 -8.54
CA ILE A 182 -18.21 13.80 -9.57
C ILE A 182 -17.28 12.76 -8.94
N LEU A 183 -16.67 13.09 -7.80
CA LEU A 183 -15.82 12.15 -7.05
C LEU A 183 -16.62 10.93 -6.60
N ASP A 184 -17.82 11.10 -6.04
CA ASP A 184 -18.72 10.03 -5.61
C ASP A 184 -19.03 9.08 -6.77
N ALA A 185 -19.43 9.63 -7.92
CA ALA A 185 -19.73 8.85 -9.10
C ALA A 185 -18.50 8.08 -9.62
N ALA A 186 -17.33 8.73 -9.61
CA ALA A 186 -16.08 8.10 -10.03
C ALA A 186 -15.65 7.00 -9.05
N HIS A 187 -15.77 7.22 -7.74
CA HIS A 187 -15.48 6.23 -6.69
C HIS A 187 -16.42 5.02 -6.76
N ALA A 188 -17.71 5.23 -7.04
CA ALA A 188 -18.67 4.15 -7.24
C ALA A 188 -18.29 3.24 -8.43
N LEU A 189 -17.63 3.79 -9.45
CA LEU A 189 -17.17 3.07 -10.64
C LEU A 189 -15.70 2.64 -10.58
N MET A 190 -14.99 2.93 -9.48
CA MET A 190 -13.54 2.75 -9.35
C MET A 190 -13.08 1.33 -9.70
N GLU A 191 -13.81 0.31 -9.29
CA GLU A 191 -13.44 -1.10 -9.54
C GLU A 191 -13.61 -1.53 -11.00
N GLN A 192 -14.43 -0.81 -11.76
CA GLN A 192 -14.58 -0.97 -13.21
C GLN A 192 -13.72 0.04 -13.99
N GLY A 193 -12.91 0.84 -13.27
CA GLY A 193 -12.00 1.84 -13.81
C GLY A 193 -10.60 1.29 -14.13
N VAL A 194 -10.47 -0.02 -14.35
CA VAL A 194 -9.17 -0.69 -14.44
C VAL A 194 -9.08 -1.47 -15.75
N PHE A 195 -7.92 -1.40 -16.40
CA PHE A 195 -7.62 -2.31 -17.51
C PHE A 195 -7.13 -3.65 -16.97
N ARG A 196 -7.82 -4.75 -17.32
CA ARG A 196 -7.47 -6.10 -16.90
C ARG A 196 -6.70 -6.84 -17.98
N TYR A 197 -7.10 -6.63 -19.24
CA TYR A 197 -6.54 -7.34 -20.38
C TYR A 197 -5.80 -6.40 -21.35
N ARG A 198 -6.28 -5.17 -21.48
CA ARG A 198 -5.76 -4.22 -22.48
C ARG A 198 -4.58 -3.44 -21.91
N ARG A 199 -3.42 -3.54 -22.55
CA ARG A 199 -2.16 -2.95 -22.06
C ARG A 199 -1.95 -1.56 -22.66
N PRO A 200 -2.23 -0.44 -21.95
CA PRO A 200 -1.71 0.84 -22.39
C PRO A 200 -0.17 0.78 -22.30
N PRO A 201 0.57 1.15 -23.36
CA PRO A 201 2.02 1.21 -23.31
C PRO A 201 2.45 2.20 -22.22
N LYS A 202 3.48 1.86 -21.45
CA LYS A 202 4.08 2.78 -20.48
C LYS A 202 4.54 4.04 -21.22
N LEU A 203 3.87 5.16 -20.97
CA LEU A 203 4.38 6.47 -21.36
C LEU A 203 5.63 6.75 -20.54
N SER A 204 6.72 7.19 -21.18
CA SER A 204 7.94 7.58 -20.46
C SER A 204 7.63 8.64 -19.39
N SER A 205 8.40 8.65 -18.31
CA SER A 205 8.26 9.62 -17.21
C SER A 205 8.29 11.08 -17.70
N GLU A 206 9.05 11.36 -18.76
CA GLU A 206 9.07 12.64 -19.47
C GLU A 206 7.73 12.94 -20.16
N ARG A 207 7.16 12.01 -20.94
CA ARG A 207 5.83 12.19 -21.56
C ARG A 207 4.71 12.30 -20.55
N GLN A 208 4.86 11.69 -19.38
CA GLN A 208 3.90 11.86 -18.29
C GLN A 208 3.96 13.29 -17.71
N ARG A 209 5.17 13.83 -17.50
CA ARG A 209 5.42 15.21 -17.04
C ARG A 209 5.02 16.26 -18.07
N GLU A 210 5.37 16.06 -19.33
CA GLU A 210 4.92 16.88 -20.46
C GLU A 210 3.40 16.85 -20.56
N GLY A 211 2.78 15.67 -20.45
CA GLY A 211 1.32 15.59 -20.39
C GLY A 211 0.73 16.37 -19.21
N VAL A 212 1.35 16.36 -18.02
CA VAL A 212 0.87 17.17 -16.88
C VAL A 212 0.98 18.66 -17.20
N ARG A 213 2.10 19.08 -17.80
CA ARG A 213 2.36 20.48 -18.18
C ARG A 213 1.40 20.94 -19.28
N GLU A 214 1.26 20.18 -20.36
CA GLU A 214 0.30 20.44 -21.44
C GLU A 214 -1.14 20.48 -20.93
N ARG A 215 -1.49 19.69 -19.89
CA ARG A 215 -2.80 19.73 -19.25
C ARG A 215 -3.02 21.02 -18.46
N LEU A 216 -2.04 21.45 -17.68
CA LEU A 216 -2.09 22.74 -16.97
C LEU A 216 -2.20 23.91 -17.97
N GLU A 217 -1.44 23.84 -19.07
CA GLU A 217 -1.52 24.81 -20.17
C GLU A 217 -2.86 24.75 -20.92
N TYR A 218 -3.45 23.56 -21.11
CA TYR A 218 -4.77 23.41 -21.70
C TYR A 218 -5.87 23.98 -20.80
N GLU A 219 -5.75 23.86 -19.47
CA GLU A 219 -6.64 24.54 -18.53
C GLU A 219 -6.52 26.07 -18.62
N GLU A 220 -5.30 26.60 -18.71
CA GLU A 220 -5.09 28.04 -18.91
C GLU A 220 -5.65 28.51 -20.27
N ARG A 221 -5.54 27.68 -21.31
CA ARG A 221 -6.02 27.99 -22.67
C ARG A 221 -7.52 27.76 -22.86
N SER A 222 -8.17 26.94 -22.04
CA SER A 222 -9.59 26.60 -22.15
C SER A 222 -10.55 27.68 -21.63
N TYR A 223 -10.08 28.91 -21.47
CA TYR A 223 -10.95 30.09 -21.55
C TYR A 223 -11.13 30.47 -23.03
N ASN A 224 -11.85 29.65 -23.80
CA ASN A 224 -12.13 29.98 -25.21
C ASN A 224 -13.53 29.58 -25.67
N ASP A 225 -14.26 30.62 -26.07
CA ASP A 225 -15.67 30.79 -26.44
C ASP A 225 -16.15 29.96 -27.66
N LEU A 226 -15.31 29.05 -28.18
CA LEU A 226 -15.47 28.42 -29.49
C LEU A 226 -16.35 27.15 -29.49
N TRP A 227 -16.65 26.58 -28.33
CA TRP A 227 -17.53 25.40 -28.22
C TRP A 227 -19.02 25.76 -27.98
N ARG A 228 -19.35 27.05 -27.83
CA ARG A 228 -20.73 27.51 -27.63
C ARG A 228 -21.56 27.61 -28.92
N THR A 229 -20.94 27.37 -30.08
CA THR A 229 -21.52 27.68 -31.41
C THR A 229 -21.94 26.46 -32.22
N LEU A 230 -21.85 25.24 -31.68
CA LEU A 230 -22.48 24.10 -32.33
C LEU A 230 -23.99 24.15 -32.07
N PRO A 231 -24.84 24.34 -33.10
CA PRO A 231 -26.28 24.36 -32.90
C PRO A 231 -26.71 22.99 -32.35
N PRO A 232 -27.56 22.93 -31.31
CA PRO A 232 -28.19 21.68 -30.93
C PRO A 232 -28.96 21.17 -32.15
N SER A 233 -28.68 19.94 -32.58
CA SER A 233 -29.37 19.31 -33.69
C SER A 233 -30.86 19.24 -33.36
N LYS A 234 -31.63 20.19 -33.87
CA LYS A 234 -33.08 20.13 -33.92
C LYS A 234 -33.46 19.21 -35.07
N ASP A 235 -33.41 17.91 -34.82
CA ASP A 235 -34.21 16.95 -35.58
C ASP A 235 -34.61 15.79 -34.68
N GLY A 236 -35.82 15.92 -34.14
CA GLY A 236 -36.52 14.92 -33.33
C GLY A 236 -37.08 13.77 -34.16
N THR A 237 -36.36 13.30 -35.19
CA THR A 237 -36.67 12.03 -35.84
C THR A 237 -35.87 10.94 -35.16
N LYS A 238 -36.56 10.13 -34.34
CA LYS A 238 -36.10 8.81 -33.91
C LYS A 238 -35.93 7.93 -35.16
N ALA A 239 -34.83 8.11 -35.89
CA ALA A 239 -34.38 7.16 -36.87
C ALA A 239 -34.12 5.85 -36.11
N LYS A 240 -34.80 4.76 -36.50
CA LYS A 240 -34.45 3.42 -36.02
C LYS A 240 -32.97 3.22 -36.37
N GLU A 241 -32.11 3.21 -35.35
CA GLU A 241 -30.69 2.90 -35.53
C GLU A 241 -30.62 1.52 -36.21
N THR A 242 -30.14 1.49 -37.46
CA THR A 242 -29.87 0.24 -38.17
C THR A 242 -28.68 -0.44 -37.49
N ASP A 243 -28.62 -1.77 -37.49
CA ASP A 243 -27.49 -2.53 -36.92
C ASP A 243 -26.12 -2.06 -37.45
N ALA A 244 -26.09 -1.58 -38.70
CA ALA A 244 -24.90 -0.99 -39.33
C ALA A 244 -24.45 0.33 -38.67
N GLY A 245 -25.37 1.24 -38.32
CA GLY A 245 -25.05 2.50 -37.65
C GLY A 245 -24.58 2.29 -36.20
N ILE A 246 -25.12 1.28 -35.51
CA ILE A 246 -24.67 0.87 -34.18
C ILE A 246 -23.26 0.27 -34.27
N ALA A 247 -22.99 -0.56 -35.27
CA ALA A 247 -21.67 -1.17 -35.49
C ALA A 247 -20.59 -0.13 -35.82
N GLU A 248 -20.91 0.87 -36.64
CA GLU A 248 -19.99 1.95 -36.99
C GLU A 248 -19.69 2.86 -35.78
N ARG A 249 -20.71 3.20 -35.00
CA ARG A 249 -20.53 3.95 -33.74
C ARG A 249 -19.70 3.17 -32.71
N LYS A 250 -19.92 1.86 -32.57
CA LYS A 250 -19.10 0.97 -31.73
C LYS A 250 -17.64 0.93 -32.19
N LYS A 251 -17.39 0.90 -33.50
CA LYS A 251 -16.05 0.89 -34.08
C LYS A 251 -15.31 2.21 -33.83
N THR A 252 -15.99 3.34 -34.00
CA THR A 252 -15.46 4.67 -33.69
C THR A 252 -15.12 4.82 -32.20
N LEU A 253 -15.98 4.29 -31.32
CA LEU A 253 -15.78 4.28 -29.87
C LEU A 253 -14.82 3.18 -29.37
N LYS A 254 -14.25 2.37 -30.28
CA LYS A 254 -13.34 1.25 -29.98
C LYS A 254 -13.91 0.27 -28.93
N LEU A 255 -15.21 0.02 -28.97
CA LEU A 255 -15.89 -0.93 -28.09
C LEU A 255 -15.56 -2.39 -28.47
N PRO A 256 -15.47 -3.34 -27.51
CA PRO A 256 -15.70 -3.14 -26.08
C PRO A 256 -14.53 -2.45 -25.37
N GLU A 257 -14.84 -1.50 -24.50
CA GLU A 257 -13.90 -0.89 -23.57
C GLU A 257 -14.23 -1.40 -22.16
N GLU A 258 -13.26 -2.05 -21.52
CA GLU A 258 -13.45 -2.64 -20.19
C GLU A 258 -13.37 -1.59 -19.09
N ASN A 259 -12.59 -0.52 -19.32
CA ASN A 259 -12.36 0.52 -18.34
C ASN A 259 -13.43 1.61 -18.49
N LEU A 260 -14.46 1.55 -17.65
CA LEU A 260 -15.60 2.48 -17.70
C LEU A 260 -15.16 3.93 -17.43
N LEU A 261 -14.26 4.16 -16.48
CA LEU A 261 -13.74 5.50 -16.20
C LEU A 261 -12.96 6.06 -17.39
N TYR A 262 -12.15 5.22 -18.07
CA TYR A 262 -11.44 5.63 -19.28
C TYR A 262 -12.41 5.97 -20.42
N PHE A 263 -13.43 5.13 -20.60
CA PHE A 263 -14.46 5.36 -21.60
C PHE A 263 -15.15 6.71 -21.37
N LEU A 264 -15.55 7.02 -20.13
CA LEU A 264 -16.17 8.29 -19.77
C LEU A 264 -15.21 9.47 -19.94
N GLU A 265 -13.96 9.35 -19.50
CA GLU A 265 -12.92 10.37 -19.67
C GLU A 265 -12.73 10.77 -21.15
N LYS A 266 -12.68 9.78 -22.06
CA LYS A 266 -12.35 10.02 -23.47
C LYS A 266 -13.55 10.33 -24.36
N ASN A 267 -14.72 9.76 -24.06
CA ASN A 267 -15.87 9.79 -24.97
C ASN A 267 -17.04 10.62 -24.46
N SER A 268 -17.02 11.11 -23.22
CA SER A 268 -18.11 11.94 -22.73
C SER A 268 -18.19 13.25 -23.51
N LEU A 269 -19.39 13.59 -23.97
CA LEU A 269 -19.70 14.84 -24.66
C LEU A 269 -20.19 15.92 -23.69
N VAL A 270 -20.55 15.55 -22.46
CA VAL A 270 -21.20 16.43 -21.48
C VAL A 270 -20.22 16.87 -20.40
N LEU A 271 -19.20 16.06 -20.10
CA LEU A 271 -18.26 16.38 -19.03
C LEU A 271 -17.33 17.53 -19.44
N GLU A 272 -17.23 18.52 -18.55
CA GLU A 272 -16.27 19.60 -18.64
C GLU A 272 -14.83 19.11 -18.42
N PRO A 273 -13.80 19.85 -18.88
CA PRO A 273 -12.41 19.43 -18.75
C PRO A 273 -12.01 19.04 -17.31
N TRP A 274 -12.43 19.81 -16.31
CA TRP A 274 -12.09 19.55 -14.92
C TRP A 274 -12.73 18.27 -14.36
N GLN A 275 -13.96 17.97 -14.78
CA GLN A 275 -14.68 16.75 -14.38
C GLN A 275 -14.00 15.50 -14.97
N ARG A 276 -13.53 15.59 -16.22
CA ARG A 276 -12.78 14.50 -16.86
C ARG A 276 -11.47 14.23 -16.14
N GLU A 277 -10.80 15.28 -15.66
CA GLU A 277 -9.55 15.14 -14.93
C GLU A 277 -9.75 14.49 -13.56
N ILE A 278 -10.84 14.80 -12.85
CA ILE A 278 -11.22 14.08 -11.62
C ILE A 278 -11.44 12.59 -11.90
N ILE A 279 -12.18 12.25 -12.96
CA ILE A 279 -12.38 10.85 -13.37
C ILE A 279 -11.03 10.17 -13.67
N ARG A 280 -10.12 10.88 -14.34
CA ARG A 280 -8.76 10.38 -14.61
C ARG A 280 -7.97 10.13 -13.33
N ILE A 281 -8.06 11.02 -12.34
CA ILE A 281 -7.43 10.86 -11.03
C ILE A 281 -7.90 9.57 -10.37
N VAL A 282 -9.20 9.38 -10.22
CA VAL A 282 -9.76 8.16 -9.62
C VAL A 282 -9.37 6.92 -10.40
N ARG A 283 -9.34 7.00 -11.74
CA ARG A 283 -8.90 5.91 -12.62
C ARG A 283 -7.44 5.51 -12.39
N VAL A 284 -6.52 6.47 -12.28
CA VAL A 284 -5.09 6.18 -12.05
C VAL A 284 -4.90 5.57 -10.66
N VAL A 285 -5.59 6.09 -9.64
CA VAL A 285 -5.57 5.51 -8.28
C VAL A 285 -6.11 4.08 -8.30
N ALA A 286 -7.23 3.83 -8.98
CA ALA A 286 -7.81 2.49 -9.13
C ALA A 286 -6.83 1.51 -9.79
N GLN A 287 -6.18 1.93 -10.87
CA GLN A 287 -5.21 1.11 -11.59
C GLN A 287 -3.98 0.80 -10.75
N TYR A 288 -3.51 1.74 -9.93
CA TYR A 288 -2.37 1.55 -9.03
C TYR A 288 -2.64 0.47 -7.97
N PHE A 289 -3.83 0.45 -7.37
CA PHE A 289 -4.19 -0.53 -6.33
C PHE A 289 -4.67 -1.88 -6.88
N TYR A 290 -4.88 -1.99 -8.18
CA TYR A 290 -5.38 -3.22 -8.79
C TYR A 290 -4.48 -4.44 -8.55
N PRO A 291 -3.15 -4.38 -8.77
CA PRO A 291 -2.27 -5.51 -8.49
C PRO A 291 -2.36 -6.00 -7.05
N GLN A 292 -2.41 -5.09 -6.08
CA GLN A 292 -2.44 -5.44 -4.66
C GLN A 292 -3.66 -6.29 -4.28
N ARG A 293 -4.83 -5.97 -4.84
CA ARG A 293 -6.05 -6.78 -4.65
C ARG A 293 -5.94 -8.14 -5.34
N GLN A 294 -5.42 -8.15 -6.57
CA GLN A 294 -5.34 -9.36 -7.39
C GLN A 294 -4.32 -10.38 -6.84
N THR A 295 -3.23 -9.90 -6.26
CA THR A 295 -2.12 -10.74 -5.78
C THR A 295 -2.06 -10.88 -4.27
N GLN A 296 -3.14 -10.55 -3.55
CA GLN A 296 -3.14 -10.47 -2.09
C GLN A 296 -2.55 -11.73 -1.43
N VAL A 297 -3.03 -12.92 -1.80
CA VAL A 297 -2.54 -14.19 -1.24
C VAL A 297 -1.04 -14.38 -1.46
N MET A 298 -0.55 -14.13 -2.67
CA MET A 298 0.88 -14.28 -2.98
C MET A 298 1.73 -13.20 -2.30
N ASN A 299 1.22 -11.98 -2.17
CA ASN A 299 1.91 -10.88 -1.51
C ASN A 299 2.10 -11.16 -0.02
N GLU A 300 1.00 -11.48 0.67
CA GLU A 300 1.03 -11.84 2.10
C GLU A 300 1.84 -13.12 2.32
N GLY A 301 1.72 -14.11 1.42
CA GLY A 301 2.51 -15.35 1.45
C GLY A 301 4.01 -15.10 1.34
N CYS A 302 4.44 -14.31 0.36
CA CYS A 302 5.85 -13.95 0.17
C CYS A 302 6.41 -13.21 1.38
N ALA A 303 5.67 -12.24 1.93
CA ALA A 303 6.12 -11.49 3.09
C ALA A 303 6.18 -12.35 4.36
N THR A 304 5.22 -13.25 4.54
CA THR A 304 5.21 -14.24 5.64
C THR A 304 6.38 -15.21 5.50
N PHE A 305 6.64 -15.74 4.30
CA PHE A 305 7.78 -16.63 4.07
C PHE A 305 9.11 -15.95 4.39
N VAL A 306 9.31 -14.72 3.90
CA VAL A 306 10.53 -13.95 4.12
C VAL A 306 10.73 -13.67 5.61
N HIS A 307 9.70 -13.17 6.32
CA HIS A 307 9.86 -12.88 7.75
C HIS A 307 10.17 -14.13 8.57
N TYR A 308 9.59 -15.27 8.19
CA TYR A 308 9.69 -16.50 8.97
C TYR A 308 11.10 -17.05 8.81
N THR A 309 11.58 -17.08 7.57
CA THR A 309 12.92 -17.54 7.24
C THR A 309 13.99 -16.64 7.86
N LEU A 310 13.87 -15.31 7.73
CA LEU A 310 14.83 -14.36 8.30
C LEU A 310 14.89 -14.43 9.83
N MET A 311 13.74 -14.50 10.51
CA MET A 311 13.71 -14.56 11.98
C MET A 311 14.30 -15.87 12.51
N ASN A 312 14.03 -17.01 11.88
CA ASN A 312 14.68 -18.27 12.23
C ASN A 312 16.20 -18.20 12.01
N MET A 313 16.67 -17.66 10.88
CA MET A 313 18.10 -17.50 10.62
C MET A 313 18.80 -16.59 11.65
N LEU A 314 18.16 -15.50 12.08
CA LEU A 314 18.68 -14.66 13.16
C LEU A 314 18.79 -15.43 14.48
N PHE A 315 17.80 -16.26 14.79
CA PHE A 315 17.81 -17.07 16.01
C PHE A 315 18.92 -18.13 15.97
N ASP A 316 19.04 -18.87 14.86
CA ASP A 316 20.06 -19.91 14.66
C ASP A 316 21.49 -19.35 14.73
N ARG A 317 21.69 -18.09 14.29
CA ARG A 317 22.97 -17.38 14.41
C ARG A 317 23.22 -16.78 15.80
N GLY A 318 22.29 -16.95 16.75
CA GLY A 318 22.39 -16.38 18.09
C GLY A 318 22.33 -14.85 18.12
N LEU A 319 21.71 -14.23 17.11
CA LEU A 319 21.55 -12.77 16.97
C LEU A 319 20.29 -12.25 17.66
N ILE A 320 19.31 -13.11 17.94
CA ILE A 320 18.13 -12.80 18.77
C ILE A 320 17.98 -13.84 19.89
N SER A 321 17.37 -13.44 21.00
CA SER A 321 17.21 -14.30 22.17
C SER A 321 16.00 -15.24 22.05
N GLU A 322 15.97 -16.30 22.87
CA GLU A 322 14.81 -17.20 22.97
C GLU A 322 13.52 -16.45 23.30
N GLY A 323 13.58 -15.46 24.18
CA GLY A 323 12.43 -14.64 24.54
C GLY A 323 11.87 -13.84 23.35
N ALA A 324 12.75 -13.23 22.55
CA ALA A 324 12.35 -12.53 21.33
C ALA A 324 11.76 -13.50 20.29
N MET A 325 12.35 -14.69 20.15
CA MET A 325 11.89 -15.71 19.22
C MET A 325 10.49 -16.24 19.60
N LEU A 326 10.23 -16.49 20.88
CA LEU A 326 8.90 -16.90 21.36
C LEU A 326 7.83 -15.84 21.08
N GLU A 327 8.16 -14.56 21.25
CA GLU A 327 7.25 -13.46 20.91
C GLU A 327 6.97 -13.41 19.41
N ILE A 328 8.01 -13.55 18.58
CA ILE A 328 7.90 -13.61 17.12
C ILE A 328 7.00 -14.77 16.69
N LEU A 329 7.25 -15.98 17.20
CA LEU A 329 6.47 -17.17 16.86
C LEU A 329 5.01 -17.04 17.28
N ARG A 330 4.74 -16.44 18.44
CA ARG A 330 3.37 -16.16 18.88
C ARG A 330 2.65 -15.22 17.91
N ASN A 331 3.30 -14.13 17.50
CA ASN A 331 2.70 -13.17 16.57
C ASN A 331 2.52 -13.77 15.18
N HIS A 332 3.52 -14.48 14.66
CA HIS A 332 3.45 -15.23 13.41
C HIS A 332 2.26 -16.21 13.43
N SER A 333 2.18 -17.06 14.45
CA SER A 333 1.11 -18.07 14.58
C SER A 333 -0.28 -17.45 14.65
N ASN A 334 -0.43 -16.29 15.29
CA ASN A 334 -1.71 -15.58 15.34
C ASN A 334 -2.14 -15.07 13.96
N VAL A 335 -1.18 -14.62 13.13
CA VAL A 335 -1.45 -14.08 11.79
C VAL A 335 -1.80 -15.21 10.81
N ILE A 336 -1.11 -16.35 10.87
CA ILE A 336 -1.36 -17.49 9.98
C ILE A 336 -2.46 -18.44 10.49
N PHE A 337 -3.11 -18.13 11.61
CA PHE A 337 -4.17 -18.97 12.14
C PHE A 337 -5.33 -19.05 11.13
N GLN A 338 -5.62 -20.26 10.64
CA GLN A 338 -6.76 -20.56 9.80
C GLN A 338 -7.70 -21.50 10.56
N PRO A 339 -8.89 -21.04 10.98
CA PRO A 339 -9.89 -21.94 11.55
C PRO A 339 -10.36 -22.98 10.53
N GLY A 340 -10.77 -24.16 11.01
CA GLY A 340 -11.42 -25.19 10.20
C GLY A 340 -12.75 -24.70 9.63
N PHE A 341 -13.23 -25.34 8.55
CA PHE A 341 -14.45 -24.92 7.84
C PHE A 341 -15.73 -24.98 8.70
N ASP A 342 -15.71 -25.77 9.77
CA ASP A 342 -16.78 -26.02 10.73
C ASP A 342 -16.70 -25.11 11.98
N ASP A 343 -15.64 -24.32 12.13
CA ASP A 343 -15.48 -23.39 13.25
C ASP A 343 -16.34 -22.12 13.02
N PRO A 344 -17.11 -21.65 14.02
CA PRO A 344 -17.91 -20.42 13.91
C PRO A 344 -17.11 -19.15 13.56
N ARG A 345 -15.80 -19.15 13.76
CA ARG A 345 -14.88 -18.05 13.44
C ARG A 345 -14.39 -18.08 11.98
N PHE A 346 -14.72 -19.14 11.23
CA PHE A 346 -14.38 -19.23 9.82
C PHE A 346 -15.05 -18.10 9.03
N SER A 347 -14.23 -17.24 8.44
CA SER A 347 -14.67 -16.07 7.68
C SER A 347 -14.18 -16.10 6.23
N GLY A 348 -13.68 -17.25 5.78
CA GLY A 348 -13.03 -17.44 4.49
C GLY A 348 -11.58 -17.90 4.64
N ILE A 349 -10.87 -17.83 3.52
CA ILE A 349 -9.45 -18.21 3.43
C ILE A 349 -8.59 -17.06 3.96
N ASN A 350 -7.71 -17.37 4.90
CA ASN A 350 -6.68 -16.48 5.40
C ASN A 350 -5.55 -16.39 4.35
N PRO A 351 -5.32 -15.21 3.73
CA PRO A 351 -4.31 -15.04 2.70
C PRO A 351 -2.88 -15.30 3.20
N TYR A 352 -2.60 -15.05 4.49
CA TYR A 352 -1.30 -15.32 5.10
C TYR A 352 -1.04 -16.83 5.20
N ALA A 353 -2.03 -17.60 5.64
CA ALA A 353 -1.91 -19.04 5.83
C ALA A 353 -1.73 -19.75 4.48
N LEU A 354 -2.68 -19.56 3.56
CA LEU A 354 -2.60 -20.17 2.23
C LEU A 354 -1.37 -19.69 1.45
N GLY A 355 -1.07 -18.38 1.53
CA GLY A 355 0.07 -17.81 0.86
C GLY A 355 1.40 -18.36 1.37
N LEU A 356 1.55 -18.57 2.68
CA LEU A 356 2.75 -19.18 3.25
C LEU A 356 2.91 -20.62 2.78
N ASP A 357 1.85 -21.43 2.88
CA ASP A 357 1.87 -22.83 2.44
C ASP A 357 2.28 -22.93 0.95
N MET A 358 1.75 -22.04 0.10
CA MET A 358 2.13 -21.96 -1.32
C MET A 358 3.60 -21.57 -1.56
N MET A 359 4.24 -20.86 -0.64
CA MET A 359 5.65 -20.47 -0.76
C MET A 359 6.60 -21.53 -0.17
N GLN A 360 6.09 -22.45 0.66
CA GLN A 360 6.85 -23.53 1.29
C GLN A 360 6.80 -24.86 0.52
N ASP A 361 5.79 -25.05 -0.33
CA ASP A 361 5.70 -26.13 -1.32
C ASP A 361 6.74 -25.94 -2.44
#